data_AF-X0U635-F1
#
_entry.id   AF-X0U635-F1
#
_cell.length_a   1.000
_cell.length_b   1.000
_cell.length_c   1.000
_cell.angle_alpha   90.00
_cell.angle_beta   90.00
_cell.angle_gamma   90.00
#
_symmetry.space_group_name_H-M   'P 1'
#
loop_
_entity.id
_entity.type
_entity.pdbx_description
1 polymer ?
#
loop_
_entity_poly.entity_id
_entity_poly.type
_entity_poly.pdbx_seq_one_letter_code
_entity_poly.pdbx_strand_id
1 'polypeptide(L)'
;TIYIEDTDDAEDFTENADIVDTRAKWTDGTTWIASATGTGWKTCTDDFAAIIQHLVDRPGWATGQDCGLILWGNTGAAQSMRFRSYEYRDTFGLKLHVEYTEVSCSEDISNTPDTWSVNGGTPLATSTDYWAKGSAPTFPLDDSECTFTVTNNSGGAVDITIKATDFTGGVGWTLAGTASTDTVVMKAGKSGDALEANMVTLTTSFQSFISSLADSATKKWELMIESATSHTDGAEKTSTVTASATCS
;
A
#
# COMPACT_ATOMS: atom_id res chain seq x y z
N THR A 1 17.70 8.47 -31.20
CA THR A 1 17.01 7.69 -30.17
C THR A 1 17.26 8.32 -28.82
N ILE A 2 16.23 8.38 -27.99
CA ILE A 2 16.28 8.87 -26.62
C ILE A 2 16.31 7.62 -25.74
N TYR A 3 17.31 7.54 -24.87
CA TYR A 3 17.46 6.48 -23.88
C TYR A 3 17.40 7.08 -22.49
N ILE A 4 17.06 6.23 -21.53
CA ILE A 4 17.26 6.48 -20.12
C ILE A 4 18.52 5.74 -19.67
N GLU A 5 19.30 6.34 -18.79
CA GLU A 5 20.38 5.65 -18.10
C GLU A 5 19.81 4.63 -17.12
N ASP A 6 20.32 3.41 -17.13
CA ASP A 6 19.79 2.29 -16.35
C ASP A 6 20.41 2.22 -14.95
N THR A 7 20.27 3.32 -14.20
CA THR A 7 20.77 3.49 -12.82
C THR A 7 19.72 4.18 -11.96
N ASP A 8 19.76 3.95 -10.65
CA ASP A 8 18.82 4.59 -9.71
C ASP A 8 19.16 6.05 -9.45
N ASP A 9 20.46 6.40 -9.49
CA ASP A 9 20.95 7.77 -9.29
C ASP A 9 22.04 8.04 -10.33
N ALA A 10 21.76 8.95 -11.26
CA ALA A 10 22.67 9.26 -12.34
C ALA A 10 23.79 10.19 -11.85
N GLU A 11 25.03 9.71 -11.93
CA GLU A 11 26.20 10.52 -11.60
C GLU A 11 26.22 11.82 -12.43
N ASP A 12 26.83 12.86 -11.88
CA ASP A 12 27.02 14.11 -12.61
C ASP A 12 28.00 13.94 -13.78
N PHE A 13 28.09 14.96 -14.63
CA PHE A 13 29.00 14.96 -15.78
C PHE A 13 30.36 15.61 -15.49
N THR A 14 30.66 15.92 -14.22
CA THR A 14 31.91 16.60 -13.84
C THR A 14 33.09 15.63 -13.76
N GLU A 15 32.89 14.44 -13.21
CA GLU A 15 33.94 13.43 -13.08
C GLU A 15 34.14 12.61 -14.35
N ASN A 16 33.05 12.27 -15.04
CA ASN A 16 33.10 11.51 -16.27
C ASN A 16 31.99 11.93 -17.27
N ALA A 17 32.40 12.60 -18.33
CA ALA A 17 31.51 13.08 -19.39
C ALA A 17 31.24 12.04 -20.50
N ASP A 18 31.89 10.87 -20.48
CA ASP A 18 31.75 9.89 -21.56
C ASP A 18 30.45 9.07 -21.46
N ILE A 19 29.47 9.40 -22.29
CA ILE A 19 28.19 8.70 -22.36
C ILE A 19 28.18 7.45 -23.25
N VAL A 20 29.27 7.18 -23.98
CA VAL A 20 29.32 6.11 -24.98
C VAL A 20 29.55 4.77 -24.31
N ASP A 21 30.65 4.67 -23.54
CA ASP A 21 31.13 3.40 -23.00
C ASP A 21 30.90 3.25 -21.49
N THR A 22 30.50 4.33 -20.78
CA THR A 22 30.46 4.30 -19.31
C THR A 22 29.06 4.38 -18.70
N ARG A 23 28.05 4.81 -19.48
CA ARG A 23 26.66 4.90 -19.02
C ARG A 23 25.80 3.81 -19.65
N ALA A 24 25.39 2.87 -18.80
CA ALA A 24 24.47 1.80 -19.17
C ALA A 24 23.13 2.40 -19.57
N LYS A 25 22.62 2.01 -20.74
CA LYS A 25 21.33 2.47 -21.26
C LYS A 25 20.31 1.37 -21.05
N TRP A 26 19.08 1.73 -20.69
CA TRP A 26 17.99 0.77 -20.79
C TRP A 26 17.82 0.39 -22.27
N THR A 27 17.61 -0.91 -22.53
CA THR A 27 17.67 -1.45 -23.89
C THR A 27 16.59 -0.88 -24.80
N ASP A 28 15.44 -0.55 -24.21
CA ASP A 28 14.33 0.06 -24.91
C ASP A 28 14.53 1.58 -24.93
N GLY A 29 14.68 2.13 -26.13
CA GLY A 29 14.80 3.57 -26.35
C GLY A 29 13.75 4.05 -27.34
N THR A 30 13.31 5.30 -27.19
CA THR A 30 12.35 5.91 -28.11
C THR A 30 13.07 6.55 -29.28
N THR A 31 12.81 6.10 -30.50
CA THR A 31 13.44 6.68 -31.69
C THR A 31 12.68 7.92 -32.13
N TRP A 32 13.24 9.10 -31.83
CA TRP A 32 12.73 10.35 -32.38
C TRP A 32 13.11 10.52 -33.85
N ILE A 33 12.12 10.56 -34.74
CA ILE A 33 12.30 10.82 -36.17
C ILE A 33 11.67 12.17 -36.53
N ALA A 34 12.51 13.15 -36.88
CA ALA A 34 12.06 14.46 -37.32
C ALA A 34 12.42 14.71 -38.79
N SER A 35 11.44 15.13 -39.59
CA SER A 35 11.66 15.59 -40.97
C SER A 35 11.64 17.12 -41.05
N ALA A 36 12.36 17.69 -42.03
CA ALA A 36 12.37 19.13 -42.32
C ALA A 36 12.64 20.03 -41.08
N THR A 37 13.60 19.65 -40.22
CA THR A 37 13.79 20.27 -38.91
C THR A 37 14.12 21.77 -38.96
N GLY A 38 14.66 22.33 -40.06
CA GLY A 38 14.82 23.79 -40.20
C GLY A 38 15.60 24.43 -39.05
N THR A 39 15.36 25.73 -38.77
CA THR A 39 15.98 26.46 -37.65
C THR A 39 15.04 26.55 -36.43
N GLY A 40 15.61 26.82 -35.24
CA GLY A 40 14.85 27.07 -34.00
C GLY A 40 14.66 25.85 -33.10
N TRP A 41 13.79 26.00 -32.09
CA TRP A 41 13.44 24.93 -31.16
C TRP A 41 12.70 23.79 -31.85
N LYS A 42 12.96 22.56 -31.39
CA LYS A 42 12.31 21.34 -31.86
C LYS A 42 11.77 20.59 -30.67
N THR A 43 10.51 20.14 -30.79
CA THR A 43 9.83 19.33 -29.79
C THR A 43 9.79 17.90 -30.30
N CYS A 44 10.19 16.95 -29.46
CA CYS A 44 9.91 15.53 -29.73
C CYS A 44 8.40 15.32 -29.59
N THR A 45 7.74 14.88 -30.66
CA THR A 45 6.32 14.55 -30.66
C THR A 45 6.07 13.09 -30.32
N ASP A 46 7.10 12.27 -30.38
CA ASP A 46 7.04 10.86 -30.01
C ASP A 46 6.98 10.74 -28.50
N ASP A 47 6.07 9.90 -28.02
CA ASP A 47 5.93 9.60 -26.59
C ASP A 47 7.10 8.73 -26.13
N PHE A 48 7.73 9.16 -25.05
CA PHE A 48 8.80 8.44 -24.37
C PHE A 48 8.51 8.26 -22.88
N ALA A 49 7.24 8.32 -22.47
CA ALA A 49 6.83 8.06 -21.08
C ALA A 49 7.30 6.68 -20.60
N ALA A 50 7.32 5.66 -21.47
CA ALA A 50 7.76 4.30 -21.09
C ALA A 50 9.21 4.24 -20.58
N ILE A 51 10.14 5.03 -21.14
CA ILE A 51 11.53 5.06 -20.65
C ILE A 51 11.65 5.79 -19.31
N ILE A 52 10.79 6.77 -19.04
CA ILE A 52 10.70 7.43 -17.74
C ILE A 52 10.04 6.51 -16.72
N GLN A 53 8.96 5.81 -17.11
CA GLN A 53 8.25 4.86 -16.27
C GLN A 53 9.17 3.73 -15.81
N HIS A 54 10.00 3.19 -16.72
CA HIS A 54 11.02 2.21 -16.35
C HIS A 54 11.92 2.68 -15.22
N LEU A 55 12.42 3.93 -15.27
CA LEU A 55 13.27 4.48 -14.20
C LEU A 55 12.53 4.57 -12.88
N VAL A 56 11.31 5.13 -12.86
CA VAL A 56 10.56 5.31 -11.61
C VAL A 56 10.04 4.00 -11.00
N ASP A 57 9.90 2.94 -11.81
CA ASP A 57 9.54 1.60 -11.34
C ASP A 57 10.74 0.83 -10.76
N ARG A 58 11.96 1.37 -10.84
CA ARG A 58 13.13 0.70 -10.28
C ARG A 58 13.05 0.65 -8.75
N PRO A 59 13.36 -0.50 -8.12
CA PRO A 59 13.27 -0.64 -6.66
C PRO A 59 14.13 0.34 -5.86
N GLY A 60 15.21 0.86 -6.46
CA GLY A 60 16.12 1.81 -5.82
C GLY A 60 15.81 3.28 -6.11
N TRP A 61 14.82 3.57 -6.98
CA TRP A 61 14.43 4.94 -7.32
C TRP A 61 13.74 5.61 -6.13
N ALA A 62 14.19 6.80 -5.76
CA ALA A 62 13.75 7.54 -4.60
C ALA A 62 13.77 9.05 -4.84
N THR A 63 13.04 9.80 -4.00
CA THR A 63 13.01 11.26 -4.07
C THR A 63 14.41 11.85 -3.83
N GLY A 64 14.83 12.74 -4.73
CA GLY A 64 16.12 13.43 -4.66
C GLY A 64 17.24 12.79 -5.47
N GLN A 65 17.00 11.64 -6.10
CA GLN A 65 17.92 11.04 -7.06
C GLN A 65 17.82 11.67 -8.45
N ASP A 66 18.90 11.57 -9.20
CA ASP A 66 19.07 12.21 -10.50
C ASP A 66 18.74 11.27 -11.68
N CYS A 67 18.09 11.83 -12.70
CA CYS A 67 17.70 11.13 -13.93
C CYS A 67 18.64 11.49 -15.10
N GLY A 68 19.25 10.47 -15.71
CA GLY A 68 20.12 10.61 -16.88
C GLY A 68 19.39 10.34 -18.20
N LEU A 69 19.08 11.39 -18.97
CA LEU A 69 18.55 11.24 -20.34
C LEU A 69 19.66 11.31 -21.39
N ILE A 70 19.74 10.28 -22.24
CA ILE A 70 20.78 10.15 -23.27
C ILE A 70 20.17 10.31 -24.66
N LEU A 71 20.50 11.40 -25.33
CA LEU A 71 20.07 11.66 -26.70
C LEU A 71 21.12 11.15 -27.71
N TRP A 72 20.83 10.01 -28.32
CA TRP A 72 21.70 9.34 -29.26
C TRP A 72 21.35 9.70 -30.70
N GLY A 73 22.19 10.51 -31.34
CA GLY A 73 22.01 10.91 -32.74
C GLY A 73 22.36 9.80 -33.74
N ASN A 74 21.68 9.79 -34.89
CA ASN A 74 22.08 8.94 -36.02
C ASN A 74 23.28 9.59 -36.73
N THR A 75 24.28 8.80 -37.14
CA THR A 75 25.59 9.27 -37.64
C THR A 75 25.64 9.51 -39.16
N GLY A 76 24.49 9.52 -39.84
CA GLY A 76 24.42 9.78 -41.28
C GLY A 76 24.86 11.20 -41.67
N ALA A 77 25.77 11.31 -42.65
CA ALA A 77 26.39 12.56 -43.09
C ALA A 77 25.42 13.63 -43.65
N ALA A 78 24.16 13.27 -43.95
CA ALA A 78 23.18 14.15 -44.58
C ALA A 78 22.12 14.75 -43.63
N GLN A 79 22.08 14.34 -42.34
CA GLN A 79 20.99 14.70 -41.42
C GLN A 79 21.48 14.90 -39.98
N SER A 80 22.32 15.92 -39.76
CA SER A 80 22.84 16.21 -38.41
C SER A 80 21.83 16.99 -37.56
N MET A 81 21.04 16.29 -36.77
CA MET A 81 20.42 16.91 -35.58
C MET A 81 21.50 17.13 -34.52
N ARG A 82 21.57 18.34 -33.96
CA ARG A 82 22.51 18.69 -32.91
C ARG A 82 21.75 19.10 -31.67
N PHE A 83 22.15 18.52 -30.54
CA PHE A 83 21.69 18.91 -29.22
C PHE A 83 22.71 19.89 -28.63
N ARG A 84 22.23 20.86 -27.85
CA ARG A 84 23.07 21.84 -27.16
C ARG A 84 22.79 21.73 -25.67
N SER A 85 23.84 21.79 -24.86
CA SER A 85 23.71 21.80 -23.41
C SER A 85 23.47 23.22 -22.90
N TYR A 86 23.00 23.32 -21.66
CA TYR A 86 22.80 24.60 -20.97
C TYR A 86 24.14 25.32 -20.77
N GLU A 87 25.23 24.58 -20.54
CA GLU A 87 26.59 25.09 -20.33
C GLU A 87 27.18 25.70 -21.60
N TYR A 88 26.77 25.22 -22.78
CA TYR A 88 27.14 25.86 -24.04
C TYR A 88 26.51 27.26 -24.17
N ARG A 89 25.22 27.37 -23.82
CA ARG A 89 24.50 28.64 -23.69
C ARG A 89 23.21 28.41 -22.91
N ASP A 90 22.99 29.21 -21.88
CA ASP A 90 21.82 29.16 -20.99
C ASP A 90 20.46 29.16 -21.72
N THR A 91 20.38 29.84 -22.87
CA THR A 91 19.17 29.89 -23.70
C THR A 91 18.97 28.68 -24.62
N PHE A 92 19.87 27.69 -24.64
CA PHE A 92 19.82 26.53 -25.54
C PHE A 92 19.70 25.18 -24.82
N GLY A 93 19.65 25.17 -23.48
CA GLY A 93 19.47 23.95 -22.70
C GLY A 93 18.17 23.23 -23.04
N LEU A 94 18.24 21.91 -23.17
CA LEU A 94 17.08 21.07 -23.44
C LEU A 94 15.99 21.28 -22.37
N LYS A 95 14.72 21.26 -22.81
CA LYS A 95 13.57 21.32 -21.93
C LYS A 95 12.89 19.96 -21.88
N LEU A 96 12.61 19.50 -20.68
CA LEU A 96 11.78 18.32 -20.42
C LEU A 96 10.39 18.80 -19.97
N HIS A 97 9.34 18.26 -20.58
CA HIS A 97 7.97 18.42 -20.12
C HIS A 97 7.47 17.03 -19.73
N VAL A 98 7.12 16.87 -18.46
CA VAL A 98 6.52 15.64 -17.92
C VAL A 98 5.11 15.98 -17.44
N GLU A 99 4.12 15.32 -18.03
CA GLU A 99 2.79 15.23 -17.45
C GLU A 99 2.72 13.88 -16.72
N TYR A 100 2.38 13.91 -15.43
CA TYR A 100 2.29 12.71 -14.62
C TYR A 100 0.96 12.71 -13.86
N THR A 101 0.47 11.51 -13.56
CA THR A 101 -0.64 11.32 -12.63
C THR A 101 -0.06 10.73 -11.36
N GLU A 102 -0.27 11.40 -10.22
CA GLU A 102 0.03 10.79 -8.94
C GLU A 102 -0.96 9.66 -8.70
N VAL A 103 -0.46 8.45 -8.42
CA VAL A 103 -1.30 7.43 -7.81
C VAL A 103 -1.47 7.83 -6.35
N SER A 104 -2.53 8.56 -6.05
CA SER A 104 -2.87 8.88 -4.66
C SER A 104 -3.51 7.66 -4.04
N CYS A 105 -2.83 7.03 -3.08
CA CYS A 105 -3.49 6.08 -2.20
C CYS A 105 -4.32 6.89 -1.19
N SER A 106 -5.65 6.73 -1.24
CA SER A 106 -6.58 7.33 -0.27
C SER A 106 -6.88 6.28 0.79
N GLU A 107 -6.44 6.46 2.05
CA GLU A 107 -6.61 5.50 3.16
C GLU A 107 -8.09 5.11 3.42
N ASP A 108 -8.65 4.25 2.57
CA ASP A 108 -10.07 3.90 2.49
C ASP A 108 -10.26 2.38 2.49
N ILE A 109 -10.91 1.91 3.54
CA ILE A 109 -11.29 0.52 3.72
C ILE A 109 -12.76 0.45 4.11
N SER A 110 -13.43 -0.63 3.69
CA SER A 110 -14.80 -0.94 4.09
C SER A 110 -14.87 -2.33 4.72
N ASN A 111 -15.85 -2.55 5.59
CA ASN A 111 -16.06 -3.84 6.25
C ASN A 111 -17.52 -4.29 6.12
N THR A 112 -17.76 -5.58 5.89
CA THR A 112 -19.11 -6.14 5.79
C THR A 112 -19.17 -7.54 6.43
N PRO A 113 -20.16 -7.83 7.31
CA PRO A 113 -21.08 -6.87 7.92
C PRO A 113 -20.34 -5.87 8.82
N ASP A 114 -20.95 -4.74 9.17
CA ASP A 114 -20.36 -3.72 10.04
C ASP A 114 -20.74 -3.89 11.53
N THR A 115 -21.61 -4.84 11.83
CA THR A 115 -22.20 -5.07 13.14
C THR A 115 -22.31 -6.57 13.43
N TRP A 116 -22.22 -6.92 14.71
CA TRP A 116 -22.45 -8.27 15.21
C TRP A 116 -23.11 -8.22 16.59
N SER A 117 -24.10 -9.08 16.80
CA SER A 117 -24.73 -9.31 18.10
C SER A 117 -24.24 -10.63 18.68
N VAL A 118 -23.49 -10.55 19.78
CA VAL A 118 -22.93 -11.72 20.48
C VAL A 118 -24.06 -12.62 20.95
N ASN A 119 -23.92 -13.94 20.74
CA ASN A 119 -24.88 -14.97 21.17
C ASN A 119 -26.34 -14.70 20.71
N GLY A 120 -26.51 -14.07 19.54
CA GLY A 120 -27.82 -13.71 19.02
C GLY A 120 -28.63 -12.79 19.93
N GLY A 121 -27.96 -12.00 20.78
CA GLY A 121 -28.59 -11.11 21.77
C GLY A 121 -29.11 -11.83 23.02
N THR A 122 -28.79 -13.11 23.21
CA THR A 122 -29.13 -13.83 24.46
C THR A 122 -28.05 -13.64 25.52
N PRO A 123 -28.38 -13.75 26.83
CA PRO A 123 -27.42 -13.56 27.91
C PRO A 123 -26.17 -14.43 27.74
N LEU A 124 -25.01 -13.85 28.01
CA LEU A 124 -23.73 -14.53 27.91
C LEU A 124 -23.48 -15.35 29.19
N ALA A 125 -23.03 -16.59 29.01
CA ALA A 125 -22.53 -17.43 30.08
C ALA A 125 -21.09 -17.00 30.42
N THR A 126 -20.69 -17.18 31.68
CA THR A 126 -19.32 -16.91 32.13
C THR A 126 -18.33 -17.94 31.59
N SER A 127 -17.05 -17.57 31.46
CA SER A 127 -15.96 -18.46 31.02
C SER A 127 -16.28 -19.22 29.72
N THR A 128 -16.87 -18.52 28.75
CA THR A 128 -17.35 -19.11 27.48
C THR A 128 -16.85 -18.30 26.31
N ASP A 129 -16.49 -19.01 25.24
CA ASP A 129 -16.02 -18.41 23.99
C ASP A 129 -17.19 -18.23 23.02
N TYR A 130 -17.30 -17.02 22.48
CA TYR A 130 -18.30 -16.64 21.50
C TYR A 130 -17.63 -16.20 20.21
N TRP A 131 -17.95 -16.89 19.13
CA TRP A 131 -17.45 -16.62 17.79
C TRP A 131 -18.53 -15.91 16.98
N ALA A 132 -18.18 -14.93 16.16
CA ALA A 132 -19.17 -14.22 15.34
C ALA A 132 -19.84 -15.13 14.32
N LYS A 133 -19.11 -16.16 13.84
CA LYS A 133 -19.68 -17.21 13.00
C LYS A 133 -20.70 -18.11 13.72
N GLY A 134 -20.67 -18.09 15.05
CA GLY A 134 -21.54 -18.87 15.93
C GLY A 134 -20.90 -20.17 16.46
N SER A 135 -19.80 -20.63 15.89
CA SER A 135 -19.04 -21.79 16.37
C SER A 135 -17.54 -21.55 16.28
N ALA A 136 -16.78 -22.26 17.12
CA ALA A 136 -15.32 -22.26 17.00
C ALA A 136 -14.90 -22.73 15.60
N PRO A 137 -13.97 -22.04 14.92
CA PRO A 137 -13.50 -22.39 13.60
C PRO A 137 -12.51 -23.56 13.66
N THR A 138 -12.17 -24.08 12.49
CA THR A 138 -10.99 -24.90 12.28
C THR A 138 -9.77 -24.02 11.99
N PHE A 139 -8.57 -24.61 12.13
CA PHE A 139 -7.31 -23.94 11.85
C PHE A 139 -6.51 -24.71 10.80
N PRO A 140 -5.89 -24.04 9.80
CA PRO A 140 -5.87 -22.59 9.58
C PRO A 140 -7.26 -22.00 9.33
N LEU A 141 -7.49 -20.77 9.78
CA LEU A 141 -8.80 -20.12 9.72
C LEU A 141 -9.27 -20.02 8.26
N ASP A 142 -10.37 -20.70 7.93
CA ASP A 142 -10.91 -20.76 6.57
C ASP A 142 -11.82 -19.55 6.28
N ASP A 143 -11.82 -19.09 5.03
CA ASP A 143 -12.70 -18.03 4.53
C ASP A 143 -14.20 -18.32 4.76
N SER A 144 -14.60 -19.59 4.74
CA SER A 144 -15.98 -20.04 4.96
C SER A 144 -16.40 -19.95 6.42
N GLU A 145 -15.43 -19.96 7.34
CA GLU A 145 -15.62 -19.88 8.79
C GLU A 145 -15.53 -18.44 9.31
N CYS A 146 -15.14 -17.49 8.46
CA CYS A 146 -15.14 -16.07 8.77
C CYS A 146 -16.52 -15.43 8.56
N THR A 147 -16.80 -14.40 9.34
CA THR A 147 -18.04 -13.61 9.32
C THR A 147 -17.86 -12.30 8.59
N PHE A 148 -16.73 -11.63 8.81
CA PHE A 148 -16.45 -10.29 8.30
C PHE A 148 -15.56 -10.34 7.07
N THR A 149 -15.69 -9.33 6.21
CA THR A 149 -14.84 -9.12 5.05
C THR A 149 -14.42 -7.66 5.05
N VAL A 150 -13.12 -7.40 5.11
CA VAL A 150 -12.55 -6.07 4.86
C VAL A 150 -12.13 -5.97 3.40
N THR A 151 -12.43 -4.84 2.77
CA THR A 151 -12.08 -4.51 1.38
C THR A 151 -11.21 -3.28 1.37
N ASN A 152 -10.11 -3.32 0.62
CA ASN A 152 -9.30 -2.14 0.33
C ASN A 152 -9.90 -1.38 -0.87
N ASN A 153 -10.26 -0.11 -0.67
CA ASN A 153 -10.77 0.79 -1.71
C ASN A 153 -9.80 1.96 -1.98
N SER A 154 -8.53 1.81 -1.58
CA SER A 154 -7.60 2.94 -1.45
C SER A 154 -6.91 3.36 -2.73
N GLY A 155 -7.02 2.62 -3.84
CA GLY A 155 -6.25 2.89 -5.06
C GLY A 155 -4.77 2.50 -4.98
N GLY A 156 -4.34 1.92 -3.87
CA GLY A 156 -2.99 1.41 -3.60
C GLY A 156 -3.02 0.33 -2.53
N ALA A 157 -1.90 -0.38 -2.32
CA ALA A 157 -1.80 -1.36 -1.23
C ALA A 157 -1.86 -0.66 0.15
N VAL A 158 -2.49 -1.31 1.13
CA VAL A 158 -2.58 -0.77 2.50
C VAL A 158 -2.23 -1.79 3.57
N ASP A 159 -1.67 -1.28 4.66
CA ASP A 159 -1.58 -1.97 5.94
C ASP A 159 -2.79 -1.61 6.80
N ILE A 160 -3.36 -2.61 7.47
CA ILE A 160 -4.53 -2.44 8.35
C ILE A 160 -4.12 -2.72 9.78
N THR A 161 -4.46 -1.78 10.65
CA THR A 161 -4.38 -1.92 12.11
C THR A 161 -5.78 -2.02 12.72
N ILE A 162 -5.91 -2.65 13.88
CA ILE A 162 -7.19 -2.90 14.56
C ILE A 162 -7.11 -2.65 16.06
N LYS A 163 -8.20 -2.16 16.64
CA LYS A 163 -8.40 -2.01 18.10
C LYS A 163 -9.86 -2.20 18.47
N ALA A 164 -10.15 -2.29 19.77
CA ALA A 164 -11.50 -2.24 20.29
C ALA A 164 -11.61 -1.25 21.46
N THR A 165 -12.82 -0.84 21.82
CA THR A 165 -13.07 -0.08 23.06
C THR A 165 -13.41 -1.02 24.19
N ASP A 166 -13.19 -0.59 25.44
CA ASP A 166 -13.86 -1.22 26.57
C ASP A 166 -15.38 -1.23 26.36
N PHE A 167 -16.03 -2.23 26.92
CA PHE A 167 -17.47 -2.34 26.80
C PHE A 167 -18.15 -1.27 27.68
N THR A 168 -19.25 -0.73 27.17
CA THR A 168 -20.11 0.24 27.85
C THR A 168 -21.48 -0.41 28.12
N GLY A 169 -22.33 0.23 28.95
CA GLY A 169 -23.69 -0.25 29.24
C GLY A 169 -23.89 -0.83 30.64
N GLY A 170 -22.89 -0.78 31.52
CA GLY A 170 -23.01 -1.10 32.94
C GLY A 170 -21.64 -1.08 33.63
N VAL A 171 -21.45 -1.91 34.65
CA VAL A 171 -20.20 -2.13 35.36
C VAL A 171 -19.39 -3.27 34.71
N GLY A 172 -18.06 -3.13 34.69
CA GLY A 172 -17.16 -4.18 34.21
C GLY A 172 -17.10 -4.32 32.69
N TRP A 173 -16.62 -5.48 32.24
CA TRP A 173 -16.35 -5.83 30.84
C TRP A 173 -15.22 -5.01 30.20
N THR A 174 -14.18 -4.75 30.97
CA THR A 174 -12.94 -4.13 30.46
C THR A 174 -12.16 -5.14 29.60
N LEU A 175 -11.61 -4.68 28.48
CA LEU A 175 -10.72 -5.52 27.66
C LEU A 175 -9.45 -5.87 28.43
N ALA A 176 -9.05 -7.13 28.36
CA ALA A 176 -7.82 -7.63 28.97
C ALA A 176 -7.19 -8.72 28.12
N GLY A 177 -5.91 -9.04 28.40
CA GLY A 177 -5.23 -10.18 27.78
C GLY A 177 -5.63 -11.54 28.36
N THR A 178 -6.45 -11.56 29.41
CA THR A 178 -6.98 -12.79 30.04
C THR A 178 -8.33 -12.49 30.66
N ALA A 179 -9.31 -13.38 30.46
CA ALA A 179 -10.62 -13.27 31.07
C ALA A 179 -10.54 -13.50 32.59
N SER A 180 -11.22 -12.65 33.36
CA SER A 180 -11.28 -12.69 34.82
C SER A 180 -12.62 -12.11 35.27
N THR A 181 -12.79 -11.82 36.56
CA THR A 181 -13.95 -11.08 37.05
C THR A 181 -14.04 -9.73 36.35
N ASP A 182 -15.18 -9.46 35.71
CA ASP A 182 -15.46 -8.22 34.99
C ASP A 182 -14.45 -7.83 33.89
N THR A 183 -13.64 -8.75 33.40
CA THR A 183 -12.76 -8.52 32.24
C THR A 183 -12.99 -9.56 31.16
N VAL A 184 -12.87 -9.13 29.90
CA VAL A 184 -13.11 -9.97 28.73
C VAL A 184 -11.90 -9.93 27.79
N VAL A 185 -11.72 -11.00 27.03
CA VAL A 185 -10.75 -11.02 25.93
C VAL A 185 -11.52 -10.91 24.64
N MET A 186 -11.05 -10.09 23.72
CA MET A 186 -11.57 -10.03 22.36
C MET A 186 -10.42 -10.31 21.40
N LYS A 187 -10.60 -11.19 20.42
CA LYS A 187 -9.57 -11.53 19.42
C LYS A 187 -10.11 -11.36 18.01
N ALA A 188 -9.28 -10.84 17.11
CA ALA A 188 -9.55 -10.75 15.68
C ALA A 188 -8.59 -11.66 14.90
N GLY A 189 -9.14 -12.60 14.15
CA GLY A 189 -8.39 -13.53 13.30
C GLY A 189 -8.70 -13.28 11.83
N LYS A 190 -7.71 -13.36 10.96
CA LYS A 190 -7.90 -13.26 9.51
C LYS A 190 -7.73 -14.62 8.85
N SER A 191 -8.38 -14.82 7.71
CA SER A 191 -8.25 -16.08 6.99
C SER A 191 -6.80 -16.39 6.64
N GLY A 192 -6.40 -17.64 6.89
CA GLY A 192 -5.02 -18.11 6.82
C GLY A 192 -4.25 -18.08 8.13
N ASP A 193 -4.76 -17.47 9.22
CA ASP A 193 -4.13 -17.59 10.54
C ASP A 193 -4.07 -19.07 10.95
N ALA A 194 -2.86 -19.58 11.17
CA ALA A 194 -2.62 -21.02 11.32
C ALA A 194 -3.10 -21.62 12.65
N LEU A 195 -3.28 -20.80 13.68
CA LEU A 195 -3.69 -21.17 15.04
C LEU A 195 -4.38 -19.98 15.70
N GLU A 196 -5.20 -20.22 16.72
CA GLU A 196 -5.85 -19.16 17.49
C GLU A 196 -4.85 -18.18 18.12
N ALA A 197 -3.68 -18.67 18.55
CA ALA A 197 -2.61 -17.85 19.11
C ALA A 197 -2.03 -16.83 18.11
N ASN A 198 -2.30 -16.98 16.81
CA ASN A 198 -1.89 -16.01 15.78
C ASN A 198 -2.93 -14.89 15.60
N MET A 199 -4.12 -15.02 16.17
CA MET A 199 -5.13 -13.97 16.17
C MET A 199 -4.66 -12.80 17.04
N VAL A 200 -5.06 -11.59 16.67
CA VAL A 200 -4.71 -10.37 17.41
C VAL A 200 -5.62 -10.25 18.62
N THR A 201 -5.05 -10.25 19.83
CA THR A 201 -5.81 -9.92 21.05
C THR A 201 -6.06 -8.43 21.11
N LEU A 202 -7.31 -8.00 20.97
CA LEU A 202 -7.68 -6.58 20.88
C LEU A 202 -7.48 -5.86 22.21
N THR A 203 -6.95 -4.65 22.11
CA THR A 203 -6.79 -3.69 23.21
C THR A 203 -7.37 -2.36 22.79
N THR A 204 -7.30 -1.35 23.66
CA THR A 204 -7.68 0.03 23.36
C THR A 204 -6.69 0.77 22.46
N SER A 205 -5.57 0.14 22.10
CA SER A 205 -4.55 0.65 21.18
C SER A 205 -4.55 -0.12 19.86
N PHE A 206 -4.18 0.57 18.77
CA PHE A 206 -4.06 -0.06 17.44
C PHE A 206 -2.95 -1.11 17.42
N GLN A 207 -3.25 -2.24 16.80
CA GLN A 207 -2.35 -3.37 16.63
C GLN A 207 -2.33 -3.78 15.16
N SER A 208 -1.17 -4.22 14.67
CA SER A 208 -1.03 -4.72 13.30
C SER A 208 -1.96 -5.90 13.06
N PHE A 209 -2.63 -5.92 11.90
CA PHE A 209 -3.62 -6.95 11.58
C PHE A 209 -3.40 -7.58 10.21
N ILE A 210 -3.46 -6.78 9.13
CA ILE A 210 -3.26 -7.22 7.75
C ILE A 210 -2.17 -6.33 7.16
N SER A 211 -1.22 -6.92 6.43
CA SER A 211 -0.14 -6.19 5.76
C SER A 211 -0.29 -6.25 4.25
N SER A 212 -0.04 -5.15 3.56
CA SER A 212 0.02 -5.04 2.10
C SER A 212 -1.21 -5.64 1.41
N LEU A 213 -2.40 -5.31 1.89
CA LEU A 213 -3.64 -5.68 1.21
C LEU A 213 -3.71 -4.88 -0.08
N ALA A 214 -3.54 -5.54 -1.23
CA ALA A 214 -3.54 -4.89 -2.53
C ALA A 214 -4.84 -4.10 -2.78
N ASP A 215 -4.78 -3.12 -3.69
CA ASP A 215 -5.96 -2.35 -4.09
C ASP A 215 -7.07 -3.27 -4.60
N SER A 216 -8.32 -2.94 -4.25
CA SER A 216 -9.51 -3.72 -4.55
C SER A 216 -9.52 -5.15 -3.99
N ALA A 217 -8.50 -5.56 -3.22
CA ALA A 217 -8.44 -6.88 -2.61
C ALA A 217 -9.28 -6.94 -1.33
N THR A 218 -9.72 -8.15 -1.01
CA THR A 218 -10.50 -8.43 0.20
C THR A 218 -9.77 -9.38 1.13
N LYS A 219 -9.97 -9.24 2.43
CA LYS A 219 -9.56 -10.23 3.43
C LYS A 219 -10.74 -10.56 4.34
N LYS A 220 -11.03 -11.84 4.48
CA LYS A 220 -12.02 -12.30 5.43
C LYS A 220 -11.41 -12.41 6.82
N TRP A 221 -12.22 -12.12 7.83
CA TRP A 221 -11.82 -12.16 9.22
C TRP A 221 -12.98 -12.50 10.15
N GLU A 222 -12.62 -12.89 11.35
CA GLU A 222 -13.50 -13.42 12.38
C GLU A 222 -13.21 -12.74 13.72
N LEU A 223 -14.23 -12.64 14.57
CA LEU A 223 -14.12 -12.06 15.89
C LEU A 223 -14.52 -13.09 16.94
N MET A 224 -13.73 -13.18 18.00
CA MET A 224 -13.97 -14.03 19.15
C MET A 224 -14.04 -13.17 20.41
N ILE A 225 -14.94 -13.50 21.33
CA ILE A 225 -14.99 -12.95 22.69
C ILE A 225 -14.91 -14.09 23.69
N GLU A 226 -13.95 -14.03 24.61
CA GLU A 226 -13.91 -14.84 25.83
C GLU A 226 -14.62 -14.06 26.94
N SER A 227 -15.75 -14.58 27.43
CA SER A 227 -16.52 -13.91 28.48
C SER A 227 -15.83 -13.98 29.84
N ALA A 228 -16.12 -13.01 30.70
CA ALA A 228 -15.58 -12.93 32.04
C ALA A 228 -15.91 -14.18 32.88
N THR A 229 -15.08 -14.48 33.88
CA THR A 229 -15.31 -15.62 34.80
C THR A 229 -16.46 -15.38 35.78
N SER A 230 -16.83 -14.11 35.96
CA SER A 230 -18.01 -13.65 36.69
C SER A 230 -18.37 -12.23 36.26
N HIS A 231 -19.65 -11.86 36.38
CA HIS A 231 -20.15 -10.52 36.07
C HIS A 231 -20.76 -9.85 37.31
N THR A 232 -20.49 -8.56 37.48
CA THR A 232 -21.08 -7.75 38.56
C THR A 232 -22.52 -7.30 38.26
N ASP A 233 -22.92 -7.27 36.99
CA ASP A 233 -24.30 -6.99 36.56
C ASP A 233 -24.75 -7.87 35.39
N GLY A 234 -26.02 -7.76 35.02
CA GLY A 234 -26.60 -8.40 33.84
C GLY A 234 -27.04 -7.40 32.77
N ALA A 235 -26.38 -6.24 32.70
CA ALA A 235 -26.75 -5.18 31.77
C ALA A 235 -26.24 -5.49 30.35
N GLU A 236 -26.94 -4.97 29.33
CA GLU A 236 -26.47 -5.05 27.94
C GLU A 236 -25.12 -4.34 27.79
N LYS A 237 -24.24 -4.92 26.98
CA LYS A 237 -22.88 -4.40 26.76
C LYS A 237 -22.66 -4.07 25.30
N THR A 238 -21.90 -3.01 25.02
CA THR A 238 -21.52 -2.61 23.66
C THR A 238 -20.07 -2.18 23.61
N SER A 239 -19.34 -2.65 22.60
CA SER A 239 -17.97 -2.24 22.27
C SER A 239 -17.90 -1.86 20.78
N THR A 240 -16.95 -1.01 20.42
CA THR A 240 -16.65 -0.65 19.03
C THR A 240 -15.29 -1.21 18.64
N VAL A 241 -15.25 -1.99 17.57
CA VAL A 241 -14.01 -2.41 16.90
C VAL A 241 -13.70 -1.39 15.80
N THR A 242 -12.47 -0.91 15.75
CA THR A 242 -12.00 0.06 14.75
C THR A 242 -10.84 -0.53 13.97
N ALA A 243 -11.00 -0.62 12.65
CA ALA A 243 -9.91 -0.86 11.72
C ALA A 243 -9.45 0.46 11.09
N SER A 244 -8.16 0.63 10.86
CA SER A 244 -7.58 1.80 10.20
C SER A 244 -6.59 1.35 9.15
N ALA A 245 -6.63 1.99 7.98
CA ALA A 245 -5.69 1.75 6.89
C ALA A 245 -4.58 2.80 6.87
N THR A 246 -3.40 2.40 6.42
CA THR A 246 -2.31 3.31 6.04
C THR A 246 -1.73 2.80 4.73
N CYS A 247 -1.48 3.71 3.80
CA CYS A 247 -0.88 3.36 2.51
C CYS A 247 0.51 2.74 2.72
N SER A 248 0.72 1.59 2.06
CA SER A 248 1.96 0.81 2.13
C SER A 248 3.04 1.31 1.18
#